data_AF-A0A7V4H101-F1
#
_entry.id   AF-A0A7V4H101-F1
#
_cell.length_a   1.000
_cell.length_b   1.000
_cell.length_c   1.000
_cell.angle_alpha   90.00
_cell.angle_beta   90.00
_cell.angle_gamma   90.00
#
_symmetry.space_group_name_H-M   'P 1'
#
loop_
_entity.id
_entity.type
_entity.pdbx_description
1 polymer ?
#
loop_
_entity_poly.entity_id
_entity_poly.type
_entity_poly.pdbx_seq_one_letter_code
_entity_poly.pdbx_strand_id
1 'polypeptide(L)'
;MNPDLLDPLAERVRAFIEAAALSREAPPDDAAFNALALELFAAQFAAVPAYRAFATHLGATPHTVRQWRDLPAVPTTAFKEFAFTSLPPERRLRVFQSSGTTTGHPGRVFHDTKSLELYAASVRAWFQPHLAPEMNAAAGPRRRFFLLTPPAAQAPHSSLACMADLVAETFGSGPPWHASHVAPNGAWVIEAAPLVAALQESAAAAEPVCLLGTAFSLVHLLDYLAETGLRLRLSPGSRVMETGGYKGRSRALPRVALHAALEDRLGVPATHLVGEYGMCELASQA
;
A
#
# COMPACT_ATOMS: atom_id res chain seq x y z
N MET A 1 31.59 -5.75 0.16
CA MET A 1 30.89 -4.77 -0.69
C MET A 1 30.23 -3.78 0.25
N ASN A 2 30.44 -2.47 0.07
CA ASN A 2 29.97 -1.46 1.03
C ASN A 2 28.42 -1.39 0.99
N PRO A 3 27.70 -1.81 2.05
CA PRO A 3 26.24 -1.79 2.07
C PRO A 3 25.67 -0.36 2.01
N ASP A 4 26.50 0.65 2.26
CA ASP A 4 26.09 2.06 2.26
C ASP A 4 26.09 2.69 0.86
N LEU A 5 26.47 1.95 -0.19
CA LEU A 5 26.41 2.45 -1.58
C LEU A 5 25.00 2.84 -2.02
N LEU A 6 23.98 2.19 -1.46
CA LEU A 6 22.59 2.45 -1.80
C LEU A 6 21.95 3.54 -0.93
N ASP A 7 22.56 3.92 0.19
CA ASP A 7 21.94 4.86 1.13
C ASP A 7 21.82 6.28 0.53
N PRO A 8 22.86 6.89 -0.08
CA PRO A 8 22.72 8.18 -0.76
C PRO A 8 21.73 8.14 -1.93
N LEU A 9 21.61 6.98 -2.60
CA LEU A 9 20.63 6.79 -3.66
C LEU A 9 19.21 6.71 -3.12
N ALA A 10 18.98 6.01 -2.01
CA ALA A 10 17.68 5.93 -1.36
C ALA A 10 17.18 7.34 -0.95
N GLU A 11 18.07 8.18 -0.44
CA GLU A 11 17.77 9.58 -0.12
C GLU A 11 17.36 10.41 -1.35
N ARG A 12 18.07 10.24 -2.47
CA ARG A 12 17.73 10.91 -3.73
C ARG A 12 16.42 10.40 -4.32
N VAL A 13 16.14 9.10 -4.21
CA VAL A 13 14.84 8.53 -4.61
C VAL A 13 13.72 9.09 -3.73
N ARG A 14 13.93 9.18 -2.42
CA ARG A 14 12.97 9.82 -1.50
C ARG A 14 12.68 11.26 -1.91
N ALA A 15 13.72 12.06 -2.11
CA ALA A 15 13.58 13.46 -2.53
C ALA A 15 12.86 13.59 -3.88
N PHE A 16 13.13 12.68 -4.83
CA PHE A 16 12.43 12.64 -6.11
C PHE A 16 10.94 12.36 -5.95
N ILE A 17 10.58 11.38 -5.12
CA ILE A 17 9.18 11.03 -4.79
C ILE A 17 8.46 12.23 -4.17
N GLU A 18 9.09 12.88 -3.18
CA GLU A 18 8.50 14.02 -2.47
C GLU A 18 8.30 15.23 -3.40
N ALA A 19 9.29 15.53 -4.25
CA ALA A 19 9.19 16.61 -5.23
C ALA A 19 8.10 16.34 -6.29
N ALA A 20 7.97 15.10 -6.75
CA ALA A 20 6.93 14.68 -7.67
C ALA A 20 5.52 14.80 -7.04
N ALA A 21 5.39 14.47 -5.75
CA ALA A 21 4.12 14.59 -5.02
C ALA A 21 3.60 16.04 -4.91
N LEU A 22 4.52 17.01 -4.82
CA LEU A 22 4.18 18.44 -4.76
C LEU A 22 3.77 19.00 -6.13
N SER A 23 4.25 18.41 -7.22
CA SER A 23 4.10 18.93 -8.58
C SER A 23 2.93 18.26 -9.31
N ARG A 24 1.69 18.48 -8.81
CA ARG A 24 0.47 17.83 -9.36
C ARG A 24 0.18 18.15 -10.83
N GLU A 25 0.69 19.27 -11.34
CA GLU A 25 0.38 19.80 -12.67
C GLU A 25 1.48 19.57 -13.72
N ALA A 26 2.66 19.09 -13.29
CA ALA A 26 3.77 18.83 -14.18
C ALA A 26 4.18 17.35 -14.08
N PRO A 27 4.22 16.61 -15.20
CA PRO A 27 4.76 15.25 -15.17
C PRO A 27 6.19 15.29 -14.64
N PRO A 28 6.61 14.29 -13.85
CA PRO A 28 8.01 14.20 -13.41
C PRO A 28 8.93 14.23 -14.64
N ASP A 29 10.02 14.96 -14.53
CA ASP A 29 11.02 15.08 -15.61
C ASP A 29 11.53 13.68 -16.00
N ASP A 30 11.10 13.19 -17.17
CA ASP A 30 11.45 11.85 -17.67
C ASP A 30 12.97 11.69 -17.82
N ALA A 31 13.72 12.76 -18.13
CA ALA A 31 15.16 12.71 -18.20
C ALA A 31 15.80 12.56 -16.80
N ALA A 32 15.30 13.30 -15.81
CA ALA A 32 15.73 13.15 -14.42
C ALA A 32 15.37 11.77 -13.85
N PHE A 33 14.16 11.27 -14.12
CA PHE A 33 13.73 9.92 -13.76
C PHE A 33 14.64 8.88 -14.40
N ASN A 34 14.90 9.01 -15.71
CA ASN A 34 15.76 8.09 -16.45
C ASN A 34 17.18 8.04 -15.87
N ALA A 35 17.78 9.21 -15.60
CA ALA A 35 19.11 9.28 -15.00
C ALA A 35 19.16 8.58 -13.63
N LEU A 36 18.18 8.85 -12.75
CA LEU A 36 18.09 8.22 -11.44
C LEU A 36 17.83 6.71 -11.52
N ALA A 37 16.97 6.27 -12.45
CA ALA A 37 16.65 4.86 -12.64
C ALA A 37 17.86 4.06 -13.14
N LEU A 38 18.65 4.60 -14.08
CA LEU A 38 19.88 3.95 -14.56
C LEU A 38 20.96 3.87 -13.47
N GLU A 39 21.08 4.91 -12.65
CA GLU A 39 22.01 4.92 -11.52
C GLU A 39 21.60 3.89 -10.45
N LEU A 40 20.32 3.83 -10.11
CA LEU A 40 19.76 2.83 -9.21
C LEU A 40 19.95 1.41 -9.76
N PHE A 41 19.72 1.21 -11.06
CA PHE A 41 19.98 -0.07 -11.73
C PHE A 41 21.44 -0.49 -11.60
N ALA A 42 22.39 0.40 -11.87
CA ALA A 42 23.81 0.10 -11.73
C ALA A 42 24.19 -0.28 -10.29
N ALA A 43 23.65 0.45 -9.31
CA ALA A 43 23.88 0.16 -7.90
C ALA A 43 23.24 -1.18 -7.47
N GLN A 44 22.01 -1.46 -7.90
CA GLN A 44 21.33 -2.74 -7.64
C GLN A 44 22.02 -3.92 -8.33
N PHE A 45 22.50 -3.74 -9.57
CA PHE A 45 23.28 -4.75 -10.29
C PHE A 45 24.58 -5.09 -9.54
N ALA A 46 25.25 -4.10 -8.96
CA ALA A 46 26.41 -4.35 -8.11
C ALA A 46 26.02 -5.03 -6.80
N ALA A 47 25.00 -4.53 -6.11
CA ALA A 47 24.70 -4.88 -4.72
C ALA A 47 23.76 -6.07 -4.49
N VAL A 48 22.96 -6.47 -5.49
CA VAL A 48 21.92 -7.50 -5.36
C VAL A 48 22.28 -8.72 -6.22
N PRO A 49 22.85 -9.79 -5.65
CA PRO A 49 23.32 -10.94 -6.43
C PRO A 49 22.26 -11.60 -7.31
N ALA A 50 21.04 -11.77 -6.79
CA ALA A 50 19.93 -12.37 -7.53
C ALA A 50 19.53 -11.52 -8.75
N TYR A 51 19.45 -10.19 -8.57
CA TYR A 51 19.12 -9.27 -9.65
C TYR A 51 20.23 -9.20 -10.70
N ARG A 52 21.50 -9.19 -10.27
CA ARG A 52 22.66 -9.26 -11.18
C ARG A 52 22.61 -10.49 -12.07
N ALA A 53 22.38 -11.67 -11.48
CA ALA A 53 22.31 -12.92 -12.22
C ALA A 53 21.18 -12.90 -13.24
N PHE A 54 19.99 -12.42 -12.83
CA PHE A 54 18.83 -12.26 -13.70
C PHE A 54 19.10 -11.29 -14.86
N ALA A 55 19.59 -10.08 -14.57
CA ALA A 55 19.87 -9.07 -15.58
C ALA A 55 20.98 -9.52 -16.55
N THR A 56 22.04 -10.16 -16.05
CA THR A 56 23.13 -10.70 -16.88
C THR A 56 22.62 -11.77 -17.84
N HIS A 57 21.74 -12.66 -17.38
CA HIS A 57 21.14 -13.69 -18.24
C HIS A 57 20.31 -13.09 -19.39
N LEU A 58 19.70 -11.93 -19.18
CA LEU A 58 18.94 -11.19 -20.19
C LEU A 58 19.82 -10.26 -21.06
N GLY A 59 21.14 -10.26 -20.89
CA GLY A 59 22.05 -9.36 -21.60
C GLY A 59 21.96 -7.89 -21.16
N ALA A 60 21.26 -7.61 -20.07
CA ALA A 60 21.10 -6.28 -19.50
C ALA A 60 22.18 -6.01 -18.45
N THR A 61 23.02 -5.02 -18.72
CA THR A 61 24.12 -4.58 -17.85
C THR A 61 24.11 -3.06 -17.77
N PRO A 62 24.79 -2.43 -16.78
CA PRO A 62 24.89 -0.97 -16.71
C PRO A 62 25.50 -0.31 -17.96
N HIS A 63 26.19 -1.08 -18.81
CA HIS A 63 26.74 -0.59 -20.07
C HIS A 63 25.79 -0.75 -21.27
N THR A 64 24.81 -1.65 -21.19
CA THR A 64 23.90 -1.95 -22.31
C THR A 64 22.54 -1.26 -22.17
N VAL A 65 22.05 -1.07 -20.94
CA VAL A 65 20.78 -0.38 -20.67
C VAL A 65 20.97 1.14 -20.81
N ARG A 66 20.14 1.80 -21.62
CA ARG A 66 20.23 3.26 -21.89
C ARG A 66 19.00 4.05 -21.47
N GLN A 67 17.89 3.39 -21.23
CA GLN A 67 16.68 4.02 -20.70
C GLN A 67 15.96 3.11 -19.70
N TRP A 68 15.18 3.72 -18.81
CA TRP A 68 14.47 3.01 -17.74
C TRP A 68 13.50 1.95 -18.27
N ARG A 69 12.97 2.13 -19.47
CA ARG A 69 12.07 1.17 -20.14
C ARG A 69 12.77 -0.13 -20.55
N ASP A 70 14.10 -0.12 -20.65
CA ASP A 70 14.91 -1.29 -20.98
C ASP A 70 15.32 -2.09 -19.72
N LEU A 71 14.92 -1.64 -18.52
CA LEU A 71 15.26 -2.31 -17.28
C LEU A 71 14.59 -3.69 -17.18
N PRO A 72 15.33 -4.74 -16.81
CA PRO A 72 14.75 -6.08 -16.65
C PRO A 72 13.66 -6.10 -15.57
N ALA A 73 12.41 -6.34 -16.01
CA ALA A 73 11.28 -6.55 -15.11
C ALA A 73 11.38 -7.92 -14.43
N VAL A 74 11.35 -7.93 -13.09
CA VAL A 74 11.41 -9.17 -12.30
C VAL A 74 9.99 -9.69 -12.06
N PRO A 75 9.69 -10.95 -12.42
CA PRO A 75 8.41 -11.56 -12.07
C PRO A 75 8.23 -11.66 -10.55
N THR A 76 7.05 -11.35 -10.02
CA THR A 76 6.76 -11.44 -8.57
C THR A 76 6.99 -12.85 -8.01
N THR A 77 6.81 -13.89 -8.84
CA THR A 77 7.10 -15.28 -8.46
C THR A 77 8.58 -15.52 -8.13
N ALA A 78 9.51 -14.74 -8.68
CA ALA A 78 10.94 -14.89 -8.41
C ALA A 78 11.29 -14.55 -6.94
N PHE A 79 10.51 -13.69 -6.27
CA PHE A 79 10.71 -13.34 -4.87
C PHE A 79 10.46 -14.49 -3.89
N LYS A 80 9.83 -15.59 -4.36
CA LYS A 80 9.66 -16.83 -3.59
C LYS A 80 10.93 -17.64 -3.53
N GLU A 81 11.68 -17.65 -4.63
CA GLU A 81 12.88 -18.47 -4.81
C GLU A 81 14.16 -17.71 -4.43
N PHE A 82 14.20 -16.41 -4.69
CA PHE A 82 15.39 -15.59 -4.55
C PHE A 82 15.17 -14.42 -3.60
N ALA A 83 16.19 -14.13 -2.78
CA ALA A 83 16.24 -12.92 -1.97
C ALA A 83 16.77 -11.76 -2.83
N PHE A 84 15.86 -10.93 -3.35
CA PHE A 84 16.21 -9.67 -4.01
C PHE A 84 16.52 -8.59 -2.98
N THR A 85 17.68 -8.68 -2.33
CA THR A 85 18.11 -7.72 -1.32
C THR A 85 19.62 -7.50 -1.34
N SER A 86 20.03 -6.26 -1.06
CA SER A 86 21.40 -5.88 -0.74
C SER A 86 21.66 -5.89 0.77
N LEU A 87 20.62 -6.03 1.59
CA LEU A 87 20.74 -5.97 3.04
C LEU A 87 21.33 -7.29 3.58
N PRO A 88 22.44 -7.22 4.34
CA PRO A 88 22.93 -8.39 5.05
C PRO A 88 21.96 -8.75 6.19
N PRO A 89 21.90 -10.03 6.63
CA PRO A 89 20.90 -10.52 7.58
C PRO A 89 20.75 -9.66 8.85
N GLU A 90 21.84 -9.15 9.40
CA GLU A 90 21.90 -8.34 10.61
C GLU A 90 21.26 -6.94 10.47
N ARG A 91 21.09 -6.43 9.24
CA ARG A 91 20.40 -5.16 8.97
C ARG A 91 18.91 -5.32 8.70
N ARG A 92 18.39 -6.55 8.60
CA ARG A 92 16.99 -6.81 8.23
C ARG A 92 16.08 -6.69 9.46
N LEU A 93 15.53 -5.49 9.66
CA LEU A 93 14.63 -5.18 10.77
C LEU A 93 13.21 -5.71 10.55
N ARG A 94 12.74 -5.71 9.30
CA ARG A 94 11.40 -6.16 8.95
C ARG A 94 11.42 -7.03 7.70
N VAL A 95 10.48 -7.98 7.64
CA VAL A 95 10.22 -8.76 6.44
C VAL A 95 8.74 -8.70 6.10
N PHE A 96 8.42 -8.18 4.92
CA PHE A 96 7.10 -8.29 4.34
C PHE A 96 6.99 -9.55 3.50
N GLN A 97 5.81 -10.15 3.53
CA GLN A 97 5.51 -11.40 2.84
C GLN A 97 4.35 -11.21 1.88
N SER A 98 4.47 -11.77 0.68
CA SER A 98 3.38 -11.79 -0.29
C SER A 98 2.18 -12.58 0.26
N SER A 99 0.96 -12.07 0.12
CA SER A 99 -0.24 -12.77 0.58
C SER A 99 -0.47 -14.10 -0.17
N GLY A 100 -0.70 -15.19 0.56
CA GLY A 100 -1.37 -16.43 0.11
C GLY A 100 -0.85 -17.06 -1.19
N THR A 101 -0.06 -18.13 -1.08
CA THR A 101 0.30 -18.94 -2.25
C THR A 101 -0.10 -20.40 -2.02
N THR A 102 -0.75 -21.00 -3.01
CA THR A 102 -1.05 -22.44 -3.12
C THR A 102 0.21 -23.32 -3.09
N THR A 103 1.39 -22.72 -3.25
CA THR A 103 2.71 -23.36 -3.35
C THR A 103 3.49 -23.42 -2.02
N GLY A 104 2.92 -22.94 -0.91
CA GLY A 104 3.47 -23.13 0.45
C GLY A 104 4.56 -22.15 0.90
N HIS A 105 5.17 -21.35 0.00
CA HIS A 105 6.21 -20.37 0.37
C HIS A 105 5.90 -18.96 -0.16
N PRO A 106 5.76 -17.94 0.72
CA PRO A 106 5.53 -16.57 0.30
C PRO A 106 6.84 -15.91 -0.20
N GLY A 107 6.70 -14.96 -1.13
CA GLY A 107 7.78 -14.05 -1.48
C GLY A 107 8.17 -13.20 -0.28
N ARG A 108 9.45 -12.80 -0.18
CA ARG A 108 9.97 -12.04 0.97
C ARG A 108 10.67 -10.76 0.51
N VAL A 109 10.33 -9.66 1.17
CA VAL A 109 10.96 -8.36 0.97
C VAL A 109 11.48 -7.87 2.32
N PHE A 110 12.77 -7.56 2.36
CA PHE A 110 13.47 -7.22 3.60
C PHE A 110 13.69 -5.72 3.69
N HIS A 111 13.46 -5.18 4.88
CA HIS A 111 13.60 -3.76 5.16
C HIS A 111 14.49 -3.51 6.39
N ASP A 112 15.35 -2.52 6.26
CA ASP A 112 16.00 -1.81 7.36
C ASP A 112 15.29 -0.47 7.64
N THR A 113 15.79 0.33 8.59
CA THR A 113 15.19 1.64 8.93
C THR A 113 15.04 2.55 7.72
N LYS A 114 16.10 2.72 6.91
CA LYS A 114 16.11 3.65 5.77
C LYS A 114 15.14 3.22 4.68
N SER A 115 15.07 1.93 4.38
CA SER A 115 14.10 1.41 3.41
C SER A 115 12.64 1.53 3.91
N LEU A 116 12.39 1.49 5.22
CA LEU A 116 11.06 1.78 5.78
C LEU A 116 10.71 3.27 5.72
N GLU A 117 11.70 4.17 5.89
CA GLU A 117 11.49 5.61 5.68
C GLU A 117 11.16 5.92 4.22
N LEU A 118 11.86 5.29 3.27
CA LEU A 118 11.56 5.42 1.84
C LEU A 118 10.17 4.88 1.49
N TYR A 119 9.81 3.71 2.03
CA TYR A 119 8.46 3.14 1.93
C TYR A 119 7.41 4.12 2.44
N ALA A 120 7.63 4.70 3.63
CA ALA A 120 6.71 5.65 4.22
C ALA A 120 6.57 6.93 3.38
N ALA A 121 7.67 7.42 2.78
CA ALA A 121 7.62 8.56 1.87
C ALA A 121 6.80 8.26 0.62
N SER A 122 6.96 7.08 0.01
CA SER A 122 6.14 6.62 -1.12
C SER A 122 4.65 6.56 -0.75
N VAL A 123 4.32 5.95 0.40
CA VAL A 123 2.94 5.87 0.88
C VAL A 123 2.36 7.26 1.04
N ARG A 124 3.05 8.16 1.74
CA ARG A 124 2.55 9.52 1.99
C ARG A 124 2.36 10.32 0.71
N ALA A 125 3.32 10.23 -0.21
CA ALA A 125 3.28 10.90 -1.50
C ALA A 125 2.04 10.53 -2.33
N TRP A 126 1.63 9.25 -2.29
CA TRP A 126 0.42 8.81 -2.97
C TRP A 126 -0.85 9.14 -2.15
N PHE A 127 -0.87 8.88 -0.85
CA PHE A 127 -2.08 9.03 -0.04
C PHE A 127 -2.55 10.47 0.10
N GLN A 128 -1.63 11.42 0.23
CA GLN A 128 -1.95 12.84 0.43
C GLN A 128 -2.89 13.38 -0.68
N PRO A 129 -2.57 13.33 -1.98
CA PRO A 129 -3.45 13.86 -3.02
C PRO A 129 -4.73 13.03 -3.25
N HIS A 130 -4.77 11.74 -2.91
CA HIS A 130 -5.90 10.87 -3.26
C HIS A 130 -6.93 10.73 -2.14
N LEU A 131 -6.48 10.61 -0.89
CA LEU A 131 -7.36 10.40 0.27
C LEU A 131 -7.39 11.59 1.22
N ALA A 132 -6.46 12.51 1.07
CA ALA A 132 -6.36 13.71 1.87
C ALA A 132 -6.17 15.01 1.02
N PRO A 133 -6.79 15.18 -0.17
CA PRO A 133 -6.50 16.32 -1.07
C PRO A 133 -6.78 17.69 -0.44
N GLU A 134 -7.73 17.74 0.49
CA GLU A 134 -8.14 18.94 1.23
C GLU A 134 -7.21 19.23 2.43
N MET A 135 -6.29 18.33 2.75
CA MET A 135 -5.42 18.40 3.93
C MET A 135 -4.09 19.07 3.60
N ASN A 136 -4.12 20.34 3.22
CA ASN A 136 -2.88 21.11 3.07
C ASN A 136 -2.26 21.37 4.45
N ALA A 137 -0.95 21.65 4.46
CA ALA A 137 -0.01 21.66 5.61
C ALA A 137 -0.31 22.63 6.78
N ALA A 138 -1.56 23.00 7.04
CA ALA A 138 -1.94 23.80 8.21
C ALA A 138 -3.21 23.36 8.96
N ALA A 139 -4.32 22.91 8.34
CA ALA A 139 -5.54 22.53 9.09
C ALA A 139 -6.70 21.99 8.21
N GLY A 140 -6.49 21.01 7.33
CA GLY A 140 -7.64 20.31 6.72
C GLY A 140 -8.30 19.35 7.71
N PRO A 141 -9.62 19.05 7.60
CA PRO A 141 -10.28 18.13 8.52
C PRO A 141 -9.70 16.73 8.37
N ARG A 142 -8.99 16.29 9.41
CA ARG A 142 -8.56 14.89 9.52
C ARG A 142 -9.79 14.00 9.68
N ARG A 143 -9.76 12.82 9.09
CA ARG A 143 -10.86 11.84 9.15
C ARG A 143 -10.58 10.81 10.23
N ARG A 144 -11.63 10.23 10.80
CA ARG A 144 -11.48 9.04 11.62
C ARG A 144 -11.22 7.84 10.71
N PHE A 145 -10.14 7.10 10.96
CA PHE A 145 -9.78 5.94 10.14
C PHE A 145 -10.43 4.67 10.67
N PHE A 146 -11.08 3.95 9.76
CA PHE A 146 -11.64 2.62 9.98
C PHE A 146 -10.88 1.64 9.07
N LEU A 147 -10.05 0.81 9.69
CA LEU A 147 -9.16 -0.11 8.97
C LEU A 147 -9.78 -1.50 8.97
N LEU A 148 -10.11 -2.04 7.79
CA LEU A 148 -10.56 -3.43 7.64
C LEU A 148 -9.39 -4.42 7.58
N THR A 149 -8.24 -4.00 8.10
CA THR A 149 -7.03 -4.79 8.27
C THR A 149 -6.78 -4.97 9.77
N PRO A 150 -6.13 -6.06 10.20
CA PRO A 150 -5.66 -6.15 11.58
C PRO A 150 -4.58 -5.10 11.86
N PRO A 151 -4.34 -4.75 13.14
CA PRO A 151 -3.19 -3.95 13.52
C PRO A 151 -1.88 -4.57 13.03
N ALA A 152 -0.91 -3.74 12.62
CA ALA A 152 0.38 -4.21 12.13
C ALA A 152 1.14 -5.06 13.17
N ALA A 153 0.89 -4.84 14.46
CA ALA A 153 1.43 -5.65 15.55
C ALA A 153 0.92 -7.12 15.53
N GLN A 154 -0.31 -7.35 15.07
CA GLN A 154 -0.87 -8.70 14.90
C GLN A 154 -0.50 -9.33 13.56
N ALA A 155 -0.19 -8.51 12.54
CA ALA A 155 0.23 -8.95 11.22
C ALA A 155 1.59 -8.35 10.81
N PRO A 156 2.69 -8.66 11.51
CA PRO A 156 3.99 -7.99 11.35
C PRO A 156 4.59 -8.13 9.94
N HIS A 157 4.23 -9.21 9.23
CA HIS A 157 4.69 -9.50 7.88
C HIS A 157 3.80 -8.93 6.77
N SER A 158 2.69 -8.28 7.10
CA SER A 158 1.79 -7.68 6.12
C SER A 158 2.20 -6.24 5.81
N SER A 159 2.63 -5.98 4.57
CA SER A 159 2.86 -4.61 4.10
C SER A 159 1.58 -3.78 4.13
N LEU A 160 0.43 -4.40 3.82
CA LEU A 160 -0.88 -3.76 3.87
C LEU A 160 -1.24 -3.30 5.29
N ALA A 161 -1.12 -4.17 6.29
CA ALA A 161 -1.40 -3.79 7.68
C ALA A 161 -0.45 -2.66 8.15
N CYS A 162 0.83 -2.75 7.76
CA CYS A 162 1.81 -1.70 8.04
C CYS A 162 1.45 -0.36 7.36
N MET A 163 1.00 -0.37 6.10
CA MET A 163 0.59 0.84 5.40
C MET A 163 -0.69 1.42 6.01
N ALA A 164 -1.67 0.59 6.35
CA ALA A 164 -2.93 1.03 6.92
C ALA A 164 -2.72 1.77 8.24
N ASP A 165 -1.88 1.23 9.14
CA ASP A 165 -1.50 1.90 10.38
C ASP A 165 -0.74 3.21 10.11
N LEU A 166 0.29 3.18 9.25
CA LEU A 166 1.09 4.36 8.90
C LEU A 166 0.21 5.51 8.37
N VAL A 167 -0.73 5.21 7.47
CA VAL A 167 -1.62 6.21 6.87
C VAL A 167 -2.58 6.76 7.91
N ALA A 168 -3.18 5.90 8.74
CA ALA A 168 -4.06 6.36 9.80
C ALA A 168 -3.34 7.23 10.83
N GLU A 169 -2.11 6.88 11.21
CA GLU A 169 -1.27 7.70 12.08
C GLU A 169 -0.91 9.04 11.43
N THR A 170 -0.61 9.04 10.13
CA THR A 170 -0.18 10.25 9.42
C THR A 170 -1.35 11.20 9.16
N PHE A 171 -2.51 10.69 8.74
CA PHE A 171 -3.62 11.49 8.21
C PHE A 171 -4.90 11.44 9.07
N GLY A 172 -4.94 10.61 10.12
CA GLY A 172 -6.12 10.42 10.97
C GLY A 172 -6.32 11.52 12.01
N SER A 173 -7.59 11.73 12.40
CA SER A 173 -8.01 12.65 13.47
C SER A 173 -7.69 12.15 14.88
N GLY A 174 -7.30 10.88 15.00
CA GLY A 174 -7.00 10.20 16.25
C GLY A 174 -6.58 8.74 16.00
N PRO A 175 -6.54 7.90 17.04
CA PRO A 175 -6.22 6.48 16.89
C PRO A 175 -7.16 5.79 15.87
N PRO A 176 -6.63 4.95 14.96
CA PRO A 176 -7.47 4.19 14.06
C PRO A 176 -8.38 3.22 14.81
N TRP A 177 -9.52 2.92 14.20
CA TRP A 177 -10.38 1.83 14.62
C TRP A 177 -10.17 0.63 13.70
N HIS A 178 -9.64 -0.47 14.24
CA HIS A 178 -9.42 -1.70 13.48
C HIS A 178 -10.67 -2.58 13.53
N ALA A 179 -11.23 -2.86 12.35
CA ALA A 179 -12.38 -3.74 12.15
C ALA A 179 -12.01 -5.21 12.00
N SER A 180 -10.72 -5.54 12.13
CA SER A 180 -10.21 -6.88 11.91
C SER A 180 -9.14 -7.24 12.92
N HIS A 181 -9.03 -8.54 13.18
CA HIS A 181 -7.97 -9.13 13.99
C HIS A 181 -7.45 -10.42 13.32
N VAL A 182 -6.29 -10.90 13.78
CA VAL A 182 -5.71 -12.17 13.33
C VAL A 182 -6.21 -13.30 14.22
N ALA A 183 -6.94 -14.25 13.65
CA ALA A 183 -7.38 -15.46 14.35
C ALA A 183 -6.20 -16.43 14.60
N PRO A 184 -6.35 -17.43 15.51
CA PRO A 184 -5.28 -18.38 15.84
C PRO A 184 -4.73 -19.17 14.63
N ASN A 185 -5.52 -19.33 13.57
CA ASN A 185 -5.12 -19.98 12.32
C ASN A 185 -4.42 -19.03 11.33
N GLY A 186 -4.16 -17.78 11.71
CA GLY A 186 -3.56 -16.74 10.89
C GLY A 186 -4.53 -16.03 9.93
N ALA A 187 -5.80 -16.43 9.88
CA ALA A 187 -6.80 -15.77 9.04
C ALA A 187 -7.20 -14.41 9.62
N TRP A 188 -7.46 -13.45 8.74
CA TRP A 188 -8.03 -12.17 9.15
C TRP A 188 -9.54 -12.31 9.28
N VAL A 189 -10.06 -11.93 10.43
CA VAL A 189 -11.50 -11.96 10.74
C VAL A 189 -11.99 -10.53 10.78
N ILE A 190 -13.09 -10.23 10.10
CA ILE A 190 -13.71 -8.90 10.08
C ILE A 190 -14.91 -8.90 11.02
N GLU A 191 -14.92 -7.96 11.95
CA GLU A 191 -16.00 -7.80 12.93
C GLU A 191 -17.03 -6.79 12.40
N ALA A 192 -17.85 -7.24 11.46
CA ALA A 192 -18.78 -6.38 10.72
C ALA A 192 -19.82 -5.67 11.61
N ALA A 193 -20.35 -6.36 12.62
CA ALA A 193 -21.34 -5.77 13.53
C ALA A 193 -20.76 -4.59 14.36
N PRO A 194 -19.63 -4.75 15.07
CA PRO A 194 -18.94 -3.62 15.70
C PRO A 194 -18.54 -2.51 14.74
N LEU A 195 -18.08 -2.86 13.53
CA LEU A 195 -17.72 -1.87 12.50
C LEU A 195 -18.92 -1.00 12.11
N VAL A 196 -20.07 -1.63 11.81
CA VAL A 196 -21.28 -0.92 11.44
C VAL A 196 -21.77 0.00 12.56
N ALA A 197 -21.74 -0.47 13.81
CA ALA A 197 -22.11 0.36 14.96
C ALA A 197 -21.21 1.60 15.07
N ALA A 198 -19.89 1.44 14.96
CA ALA A 198 -18.95 2.55 15.07
C ALA A 198 -19.01 3.53 13.87
N LEU A 199 -19.36 3.04 12.67
CA LEU A 199 -19.65 3.89 11.51
C LEU A 199 -20.96 4.69 11.71
N GLN A 200 -21.99 4.08 12.29
CA GLN A 200 -23.24 4.76 12.63
C GLN A 200 -23.02 5.85 13.69
N GLU A 201 -22.21 5.58 14.72
CA GLU A 201 -21.81 6.58 15.71
C GLU A 201 -21.10 7.78 15.07
N SER A 202 -20.14 7.52 14.18
CA SER A 202 -19.40 8.58 13.47
C SER A 202 -20.34 9.41 12.57
N ALA A 203 -21.28 8.74 11.89
CA ALA A 203 -22.29 9.42 11.07
C ALA A 203 -23.24 10.28 11.92
N ALA A 204 -23.69 9.77 13.08
CA ALA A 204 -24.53 10.52 14.02
C ALA A 204 -23.81 11.75 14.61
N ALA A 205 -22.49 11.66 14.77
CA ALA A 205 -21.63 12.76 15.20
C ALA A 205 -21.25 13.73 14.07
N ALA A 206 -21.73 13.51 12.84
CA ALA A 206 -21.32 14.24 11.64
C ALA A 206 -19.80 14.21 11.39
N GLU A 207 -19.09 13.19 11.88
CA GLU A 207 -17.66 13.01 11.70
C GLU A 207 -17.38 12.28 10.38
N PRO A 208 -16.57 12.85 9.46
CA PRO A 208 -16.17 12.16 8.23
C PRO A 208 -15.14 11.06 8.50
N VAL A 209 -15.29 9.94 7.80
CA VAL A 209 -14.45 8.75 8.00
C VAL A 209 -13.62 8.42 6.77
N CYS A 210 -12.49 7.74 6.97
CA CYS A 210 -11.74 7.08 5.92
C CYS A 210 -11.81 5.57 6.16
N LEU A 211 -12.53 4.85 5.30
CA LEU A 211 -12.66 3.40 5.36
C LEU A 211 -11.62 2.75 4.45
N LEU A 212 -10.69 1.98 4.99
CA LEU A 212 -9.58 1.38 4.23
C LEU A 212 -9.66 -0.13 4.28
N GLY A 213 -9.77 -0.78 3.12
CA GLY A 213 -9.82 -2.24 3.08
C GLY A 213 -9.49 -2.84 1.72
N THR A 214 -9.27 -4.14 1.72
CA THR A 214 -9.24 -4.93 0.48
C THR A 214 -10.63 -4.98 -0.15
N ALA A 215 -10.70 -5.23 -1.46
CA ALA A 215 -11.98 -5.52 -2.12
C ALA A 215 -12.80 -6.60 -1.39
N PHE A 216 -12.13 -7.67 -0.93
CA PHE A 216 -12.76 -8.75 -0.17
C PHE A 216 -13.38 -8.26 1.16
N SER A 217 -12.64 -7.46 1.92
CA SER A 217 -13.13 -6.97 3.21
C SER A 217 -14.28 -5.99 3.05
N LEU A 218 -14.25 -5.16 1.99
CA LEU A 218 -15.36 -4.27 1.65
C LEU A 218 -16.60 -5.05 1.19
N VAL A 219 -16.44 -6.13 0.43
CA VAL A 219 -17.54 -7.05 0.08
C VAL A 219 -18.15 -7.67 1.33
N HIS A 220 -17.34 -8.09 2.31
CA HIS A 220 -17.84 -8.64 3.58
C HIS A 220 -18.69 -7.62 4.36
N LEU A 221 -18.29 -6.35 4.37
CA LEU A 221 -19.12 -5.27 4.94
C LEU A 221 -20.44 -5.11 4.16
N LEU A 222 -20.39 -5.09 2.83
CA LEU A 222 -21.58 -4.95 1.98
C LEU A 222 -22.56 -6.11 2.15
N ASP A 223 -22.05 -7.34 2.24
CA ASP A 223 -22.87 -8.54 2.45
C ASP A 223 -23.56 -8.45 3.83
N TYR A 224 -22.85 -8.05 4.89
CA TYR A 224 -23.45 -7.82 6.21
C TYR A 224 -24.53 -6.73 6.19
N LEU A 225 -24.30 -5.61 5.50
CA LEU A 225 -25.31 -4.55 5.33
C LEU A 225 -26.55 -5.04 4.55
N ALA A 226 -26.35 -5.92 3.57
CA ALA A 226 -27.44 -6.52 2.81
C ALA A 226 -28.27 -7.49 3.68
N GLU A 227 -27.61 -8.38 4.42
CA GLU A 227 -28.24 -9.36 5.31
C GLU A 227 -29.05 -8.69 6.43
N THR A 228 -28.54 -7.58 6.97
CA THR A 228 -29.21 -6.82 8.04
C THR A 228 -30.22 -5.80 7.52
N GLY A 229 -30.35 -5.63 6.20
CA GLY A 229 -31.20 -4.60 5.60
C GLY A 229 -30.73 -3.16 5.86
N LEU A 230 -29.52 -2.98 6.38
CA LEU A 230 -28.98 -1.67 6.74
C LEU A 230 -28.48 -0.90 5.51
N ARG A 231 -28.61 0.42 5.61
CA ARG A 231 -27.99 1.40 4.71
C ARG A 231 -27.41 2.48 5.59
N LEU A 232 -26.12 2.76 5.41
CA LEU A 232 -25.41 3.82 6.09
C LEU A 232 -25.38 5.05 5.19
N ARG A 233 -25.40 6.22 5.80
CA ARG A 233 -25.04 7.48 5.13
C ARG A 233 -23.90 8.11 5.91
N LEU A 234 -22.69 7.84 5.45
CA LEU A 234 -21.48 8.40 6.05
C LEU A 234 -21.46 9.91 5.82
N SER A 235 -20.86 10.64 6.77
CA SER A 235 -20.82 12.10 6.76
C SER A 235 -20.13 12.64 5.48
N PRO A 236 -20.56 13.79 4.94
CA PRO A 236 -19.92 14.40 3.78
C PRO A 236 -18.40 14.53 3.94
N GLY A 237 -17.67 14.25 2.87
CA GLY A 237 -16.21 14.20 2.88
C GLY A 237 -15.62 12.88 3.33
N SER A 238 -16.44 11.89 3.74
CA SER A 238 -15.98 10.51 3.96
C SER A 238 -15.40 9.91 2.67
N ARG A 239 -14.41 9.02 2.83
CA ARG A 239 -13.71 8.36 1.72
C ARG A 239 -13.61 6.87 1.96
N VAL A 240 -13.57 6.10 0.88
CA VAL A 240 -13.26 4.67 0.92
C VAL A 240 -12.05 4.42 0.05
N MET A 241 -11.08 3.71 0.58
CA MET A 241 -9.97 3.16 -0.18
C MET A 241 -10.16 1.67 -0.35
N GLU A 242 -10.26 1.24 -1.59
CA GLU A 242 -10.19 -0.16 -2.01
C GLU A 242 -8.76 -0.47 -2.42
N THR A 243 -8.17 -1.53 -1.87
CA THR A 243 -6.93 -2.12 -2.38
C THR A 243 -7.14 -3.58 -2.81
N GLY A 244 -6.11 -4.16 -3.44
CA GLY A 244 -6.10 -5.55 -3.89
C GLY A 244 -6.54 -6.56 -2.83
N GLY A 245 -6.93 -7.76 -3.27
CA GLY A 245 -7.42 -8.80 -2.37
C GLY A 245 -8.57 -9.65 -2.90
N TYR A 246 -8.82 -9.68 -4.22
CA TYR A 246 -9.85 -10.52 -4.86
C TYR A 246 -9.66 -12.04 -4.68
N LYS A 247 -8.65 -12.49 -3.93
CA LYS A 247 -8.29 -13.89 -3.80
C LYS A 247 -8.90 -14.48 -2.53
N GLY A 248 -9.94 -15.27 -2.71
CA GLY A 248 -10.05 -16.52 -1.95
C GLY A 248 -11.37 -16.80 -1.25
N ARG A 249 -12.25 -15.85 -0.92
CA ARG A 249 -13.53 -16.15 -0.23
C ARG A 249 -14.66 -15.17 -0.57
N SER A 250 -15.89 -15.61 -0.34
CA SER A 250 -17.24 -15.03 -0.55
C SER A 250 -17.67 -14.58 -1.95
N ARG A 251 -17.07 -13.59 -2.62
CA ARG A 251 -17.49 -13.20 -3.99
C ARG A 251 -16.53 -12.16 -4.57
N ALA A 252 -16.07 -12.34 -5.81
CA ALA A 252 -15.32 -11.30 -6.51
C ALA A 252 -16.31 -10.36 -7.23
N LEU A 253 -16.28 -9.07 -6.91
CA LEU A 253 -17.03 -8.04 -7.62
C LEU A 253 -16.11 -7.27 -8.55
N PRO A 254 -16.52 -6.98 -9.81
CA PRO A 254 -15.82 -5.99 -10.62
C PRO A 254 -15.77 -4.65 -9.89
N ARG A 255 -14.65 -3.91 -9.98
CA ARG A 255 -14.46 -2.62 -9.30
C ARG A 255 -15.63 -1.66 -9.46
N VAL A 256 -16.18 -1.54 -10.66
CA VAL A 256 -17.34 -0.67 -10.95
C VAL A 256 -18.57 -1.09 -10.13
N ALA A 257 -18.83 -2.40 -10.02
CA ALA A 257 -19.95 -2.92 -9.24
C ALA A 257 -19.71 -2.77 -7.73
N LEU A 258 -18.46 -2.95 -7.27
CA LEU A 258 -18.09 -2.69 -5.88
C LEU A 258 -18.31 -1.21 -5.52
N HIS A 259 -17.83 -0.29 -6.34
CA HIS A 259 -17.96 1.14 -6.11
C HIS A 259 -19.44 1.58 -6.11
N ALA A 260 -20.24 1.08 -7.06
CA ALA A 260 -21.68 1.35 -7.09
C ALA A 260 -22.39 0.84 -5.82
N ALA A 261 -22.02 -0.34 -5.32
CA ALA A 261 -22.57 -0.87 -4.08
C ALA A 261 -22.14 -0.07 -2.84
N LEU A 262 -20.88 0.39 -2.78
CA LEU A 262 -20.38 1.26 -1.71
C LEU A 262 -21.11 2.61 -1.73
N GLU A 263 -21.33 3.20 -2.90
CA GLU A 263 -22.10 4.44 -3.05
C GLU A 263 -23.55 4.28 -2.58
N ASP A 264 -24.23 3.20 -2.99
CA ASP A 264 -25.62 2.89 -2.59
C ASP A 264 -25.76 2.63 -1.08
N ARG A 265 -24.81 1.88 -0.49
CA ARG A 265 -24.92 1.38 0.88
C ARG A 265 -24.24 2.25 1.94
N LEU A 266 -23.26 3.06 1.57
CA LEU A 266 -22.55 3.96 2.49
C LEU A 266 -22.82 5.44 2.21
N GLY A 267 -23.39 5.79 1.04
CA GLY A 267 -23.62 7.18 0.65
C GLY A 267 -22.34 7.95 0.30
N VAL A 268 -21.24 7.26 0.01
CA VAL A 268 -19.97 7.87 -0.39
C VAL A 268 -19.95 8.05 -1.91
N PRO A 269 -19.81 9.27 -2.43
CA PRO A 269 -19.86 9.50 -3.88
C PRO A 269 -18.67 8.85 -4.58
N ALA A 270 -18.86 8.45 -5.84
CA ALA A 270 -17.80 7.79 -6.63
C ALA A 270 -16.46 8.54 -6.67
N THR A 271 -16.46 9.87 -6.58
CA THR A 271 -15.24 10.71 -6.52
C THR A 271 -14.42 10.56 -5.23
N HIS A 272 -14.99 9.92 -4.21
CA HIS A 272 -14.40 9.66 -2.90
C HIS A 272 -14.12 8.16 -2.67
N LEU A 273 -14.38 7.32 -3.69
CA LEU A 273 -14.03 5.90 -3.73
C LEU A 273 -12.73 5.75 -4.53
N VAL A 274 -11.63 5.51 -3.83
CA VAL A 274 -10.28 5.49 -4.40
C VAL A 274 -9.79 4.05 -4.49
N GLY A 275 -9.43 3.61 -5.69
CA GLY A 275 -8.70 2.35 -5.87
C GLY A 275 -7.20 2.60 -5.67
N GLU A 276 -6.56 1.74 -4.91
CA GLU A 276 -5.12 1.70 -4.67
C GLU A 276 -4.58 0.35 -5.14
N TYR A 277 -3.43 0.38 -5.79
CA TYR A 277 -2.67 -0.81 -6.14
C TYR A 277 -1.32 -0.81 -5.43
N GLY A 278 -1.13 -1.84 -4.61
CA GLY A 278 0.12 -2.08 -3.90
C GLY A 278 0.52 -3.54 -3.94
N MET A 279 1.83 -3.78 -3.81
CA MET A 279 2.41 -5.11 -3.60
C MET A 279 3.61 -4.98 -2.65
N CYS A 280 3.86 -6.01 -1.84
CA CYS A 280 5.04 -5.98 -0.96
C CYS A 280 6.34 -5.88 -1.76
N GLU A 281 6.39 -6.49 -2.95
CA GLU A 281 7.53 -6.46 -3.87
C GLU A 281 7.81 -5.07 -4.45
N LEU A 282 6.79 -4.21 -4.56
CA LEU A 282 6.92 -2.86 -5.09
C LEU A 282 7.34 -1.84 -4.03
N ALA A 283 6.98 -2.09 -2.77
CA ALA A 283 7.16 -1.13 -1.66
C ALA A 283 6.68 0.30 -2.00
N SER A 284 5.65 0.41 -2.85
CA SER A 284 5.06 1.66 -3.36
C SER A 284 3.58 1.44 -3.74
N GLN A 285 2.86 2.54 -3.95
CA GLN A 285 1.40 2.63 -4.17
C GLN A 285 1.13 3.28 -5.52
N ALA A 286 0.10 2.83 -6.24
CA ALA A 286 -0.32 3.36 -7.53
C ALA A 286 -1.85 3.51 -7.63
#